data_AF-A0A316RFA3-F1
#
_entry.id   AF-A0A316RFA3-F1
#
_cell.length_a   1.000
_cell.length_b   1.000
_cell.length_c   1.000
_cell.angle_alpha   90.00
_cell.angle_beta   90.00
_cell.angle_gamma   90.00
#
_symmetry.space_group_name_H-M   'P 1'
#
loop_
_entity.id
_entity.type
_entity.pdbx_description
1 polymer ?
#
loop_
_entity_poly.entity_id
_entity_poly.type
_entity_poly.pdbx_seq_one_letter_code
_entity_poly.pdbx_strand_id
1 'polypeptide(L)'
;METANKLIYKQTNYLKEDGEEYRIIVTISLDDDCHNNMCDWSITADIRQKNKYGRYEEYMGGCCHDEIAEYVPELAKFIPLHCCNHYGAPMYPVENGTYYIKNSDKSVAIEYLRISDKEYSKLSEAVDDKMYFKYLLFNLGIVDRWKRESDKLLVELEDLCSKKWVNPYTPEKERFTLILTDEERLLIEEHIKTGYYSAENIEKRREEAHKAKMLKKRTEICEQYDKIIRKAETDKKIMLCVLDYGLLTDNVIYYPHSNTLSFNWNDYEKKITQEEFDDFVNNVDRSRLPEGIKFEIIK
;
A
#
# COMPACT_ATOMS: atom_id res chain seq x y z
N MET A 1 -30.01 -32.93 10.90
CA MET A 1 -28.91 -32.75 9.95
C MET A 1 -27.63 -32.58 10.77
N GLU A 2 -26.56 -33.30 10.46
CA GLU A 2 -25.27 -33.17 11.16
C GLU A 2 -24.70 -31.75 10.97
N THR A 3 -24.01 -31.20 11.96
CA THR A 3 -23.33 -29.90 11.82
C THR A 3 -21.87 -30.08 11.43
N ALA A 4 -21.34 -29.19 10.61
CA ALA A 4 -19.93 -29.17 10.19
C ALA A 4 -19.39 -27.75 10.06
N ASN A 5 -18.10 -27.56 10.30
CA ASN A 5 -17.40 -26.30 10.08
C ASN A 5 -16.78 -26.18 8.68
N LYS A 6 -16.78 -27.28 7.93
CA LYS A 6 -16.30 -27.39 6.55
C LYS A 6 -17.38 -28.07 5.71
N LEU A 7 -17.88 -27.37 4.70
CA LEU A 7 -18.72 -27.96 3.66
C LEU A 7 -17.87 -28.18 2.42
N ILE A 8 -17.92 -29.39 1.86
CA ILE A 8 -17.29 -29.73 0.59
C ILE A 8 -18.27 -30.58 -0.20
N TYR A 9 -18.69 -30.07 -1.35
CA TYR A 9 -19.47 -30.81 -2.32
C TYR A 9 -18.62 -31.12 -3.54
N LYS A 10 -18.71 -32.35 -4.05
CA LYS A 10 -18.03 -32.78 -5.27
C LYS A 10 -19.02 -33.41 -6.23
N GLN A 11 -19.01 -32.93 -7.47
CA GLN A 11 -19.80 -33.51 -8.55
C GLN A 11 -18.87 -33.95 -9.68
N THR A 12 -19.10 -35.16 -10.20
CA THR A 12 -18.34 -35.70 -11.33
C THR A 12 -19.26 -35.84 -12.53
N ASN A 13 -18.93 -35.17 -13.63
CA ASN A 13 -19.61 -35.31 -14.91
C ASN A 13 -18.64 -35.88 -15.96
N TYR A 14 -19.19 -36.58 -16.94
CA TYR A 14 -18.45 -37.09 -18.09
C TYR A 14 -19.00 -36.44 -19.35
N LEU A 15 -18.11 -35.92 -20.18
CA LEU A 15 -18.45 -35.18 -21.39
C LEU A 15 -17.70 -35.72 -22.61
N LYS A 16 -18.25 -35.45 -23.79
CA LYS A 16 -17.63 -35.75 -25.07
C LYS A 16 -17.61 -34.50 -25.92
N GLU A 17 -16.45 -34.13 -26.41
CA GLU A 17 -16.23 -32.94 -27.23
C GLU A 17 -15.23 -33.31 -28.33
N ASP A 18 -15.55 -32.99 -29.60
CA ASP A 18 -14.70 -33.28 -30.76
C ASP A 18 -14.18 -34.72 -30.88
N GLY A 19 -14.95 -35.69 -30.35
CA GLY A 19 -14.59 -37.11 -30.35
C GLY A 19 -13.69 -37.55 -29.19
N GLU A 20 -13.28 -36.61 -28.34
CA GLU A 20 -12.53 -36.85 -27.11
C GLU A 20 -13.50 -37.02 -25.92
N GLU A 21 -13.12 -37.81 -24.92
CA GLU A 21 -13.90 -37.99 -23.69
C GLU A 21 -13.19 -37.32 -22.51
N TYR A 22 -13.91 -36.53 -21.73
CA TYR A 22 -13.38 -35.90 -20.53
C TYR A 22 -14.20 -36.24 -19.30
N ARG A 23 -13.55 -36.13 -18.14
CA ARG A 23 -14.16 -36.20 -16.82
C ARG A 23 -13.87 -34.90 -16.10
N ILE A 24 -14.91 -34.16 -15.74
CA ILE A 24 -14.84 -32.95 -14.93
C ILE A 24 -15.28 -33.26 -13.51
N ILE A 25 -14.49 -32.85 -12.53
CA ILE A 25 -14.80 -32.93 -11.11
C ILE A 25 -14.89 -31.51 -10.57
N VAL A 26 -16.11 -31.02 -10.36
CA VAL A 26 -16.35 -29.71 -9.75
C VAL A 26 -16.36 -29.88 -8.24
N THR A 27 -15.56 -29.07 -7.55
CA THR A 27 -15.52 -29.02 -6.08
C THR A 27 -15.97 -27.65 -5.61
N ILE A 28 -17.03 -27.61 -4.81
CA ILE A 28 -17.48 -26.41 -4.08
C ILE A 28 -17.13 -26.59 -2.62
N SER A 29 -16.56 -25.57 -1.98
CA SER A 29 -16.35 -25.59 -0.55
C SER A 29 -16.64 -24.26 0.14
N LEU A 30 -16.98 -24.36 1.42
CA LEU A 30 -16.98 -23.25 2.37
C LEU A 30 -16.18 -23.71 3.59
N ASP A 31 -14.95 -23.22 3.69
CA ASP A 31 -13.97 -23.66 4.69
C ASP A 31 -12.84 -22.64 4.88
N ASP A 32 -11.97 -22.90 5.84
CA ASP A 32 -10.73 -22.15 6.06
C ASP A 32 -9.50 -23.06 5.85
N ASP A 33 -9.28 -23.51 4.61
CA ASP A 33 -8.13 -24.36 4.23
C ASP A 33 -6.78 -23.64 4.46
N CYS A 34 -6.77 -22.31 4.35
CA CYS A 34 -5.57 -21.50 4.51
C CYS A 34 -5.25 -21.11 5.96
N HIS A 35 -6.11 -21.50 6.91
CA HIS A 35 -5.98 -21.25 8.35
C HIS A 35 -5.78 -19.76 8.69
N ASN A 36 -6.53 -18.88 8.03
CA ASN A 36 -6.44 -17.43 8.20
C ASN A 36 -7.52 -16.88 9.16
N ASN A 37 -8.31 -17.74 9.79
CA ASN A 37 -9.47 -17.43 10.62
C ASN A 37 -10.62 -16.78 9.85
N MET A 38 -10.83 -17.15 8.59
CA MET A 38 -11.99 -16.76 7.80
C MET A 38 -12.38 -17.94 6.91
N CYS A 39 -13.66 -18.31 6.93
CA CYS A 39 -14.14 -19.29 5.95
C CYS A 39 -14.46 -18.58 4.63
N ASP A 40 -13.88 -19.09 3.56
CA ASP A 40 -14.03 -18.57 2.21
C ASP A 40 -14.73 -19.59 1.31
N TRP A 41 -15.49 -19.08 0.36
CA TRP A 41 -16.12 -19.83 -0.71
C TRP A 41 -15.10 -20.19 -1.78
N SER A 42 -15.10 -21.45 -2.20
CA SER A 42 -14.32 -21.93 -3.32
C SER A 42 -15.20 -22.71 -4.29
N ILE A 43 -14.99 -22.52 -5.59
CA ILE A 43 -15.49 -23.41 -6.63
C ILE A 43 -14.37 -23.60 -7.65
N THR A 44 -14.01 -24.85 -7.89
CA THR A 44 -12.90 -25.23 -8.78
C THR A 44 -13.26 -26.46 -9.57
N ALA A 45 -12.54 -26.72 -10.66
CA ALA A 45 -12.65 -27.97 -11.39
C ALA A 45 -11.30 -28.70 -11.47
N ASP A 46 -11.34 -30.02 -11.50
CA ASP A 46 -10.28 -30.90 -11.99
C ASP A 46 -10.82 -31.63 -13.22
N ILE A 47 -10.25 -31.33 -14.38
CA ILE A 47 -10.67 -31.87 -15.68
C ILE A 47 -9.59 -32.83 -16.16
N ARG A 48 -10.02 -34.04 -16.51
CA ARG A 48 -9.17 -35.12 -17.00
C ARG A 48 -9.61 -35.57 -18.38
N GLN A 49 -8.68 -35.71 -19.32
CA GLN A 49 -8.95 -36.25 -20.66
C GLN A 49 -8.67 -37.75 -20.71
N LYS A 50 -9.52 -38.51 -21.41
CA LYS A 50 -9.33 -39.94 -21.60
C LYS A 50 -8.35 -40.21 -22.73
N ASN A 51 -7.26 -40.89 -22.42
CA ASN A 51 -6.27 -41.29 -23.41
C ASN A 51 -6.71 -42.52 -24.22
N LYS A 52 -5.92 -42.86 -25.26
CA LYS A 52 -6.14 -44.04 -26.13
C LYS A 52 -6.17 -45.40 -25.42
N TYR A 53 -5.68 -45.47 -24.18
CA TYR A 53 -5.69 -46.66 -23.33
C TYR A 53 -6.89 -46.69 -22.37
N GLY A 54 -7.82 -45.73 -22.50
CA GLY A 54 -9.02 -45.62 -21.67
C GLY A 54 -8.78 -45.03 -20.28
N ARG A 55 -7.60 -44.45 -20.01
CA ARG A 55 -7.26 -43.84 -18.71
C ARG A 55 -7.46 -42.33 -18.76
N TYR A 56 -7.97 -41.76 -17.68
CA TYR A 56 -8.12 -40.32 -17.51
C TYR A 56 -6.82 -39.70 -16.99
N GLU A 57 -6.22 -38.82 -17.77
CA GLU A 57 -4.98 -38.09 -17.46
C GLU A 57 -5.26 -36.61 -17.20
N GLU A 58 -4.33 -35.91 -16.53
CA GLU A 58 -4.46 -34.47 -16.28
C GLU A 58 -4.64 -33.68 -17.58
N TYR A 59 -5.65 -32.80 -17.60
CA TYR A 59 -5.86 -31.89 -18.71
C TYR A 59 -5.79 -30.44 -18.23
N MET A 60 -6.62 -30.08 -17.24
CA MET A 60 -6.62 -28.75 -16.64
C MET A 60 -7.24 -28.78 -15.24
N GLY A 61 -6.97 -27.76 -14.43
CA GLY A 61 -7.64 -27.62 -13.14
C GLY A 61 -7.41 -26.27 -12.48
N GLY A 62 -8.17 -26.02 -11.42
CA GLY A 62 -8.17 -24.75 -10.69
C GLY A 62 -9.43 -23.92 -10.97
N CYS A 63 -9.25 -22.64 -11.27
CA CYS A 63 -10.32 -21.65 -11.49
C CYS A 63 -10.94 -21.76 -12.90
N CYS A 64 -11.53 -22.92 -13.20
CA CYS A 64 -12.12 -23.27 -14.50
C CYS A 64 -13.58 -22.77 -14.61
N HIS A 65 -13.81 -21.46 -14.39
CA HIS A 65 -15.17 -20.90 -14.34
C HIS A 65 -15.94 -21.07 -15.65
N ASP A 66 -15.29 -20.88 -16.79
CA ASP A 66 -15.92 -21.02 -18.11
C ASP A 66 -16.34 -22.47 -18.37
N GLU A 67 -15.47 -23.43 -18.08
CA GLU A 67 -15.77 -24.85 -18.25
C GLU A 67 -16.84 -25.34 -17.29
N ILE A 68 -16.87 -24.83 -16.05
CA ILE A 68 -17.95 -25.12 -15.10
C ILE A 68 -19.27 -24.57 -15.64
N ALA A 69 -19.28 -23.33 -16.15
CA ALA A 69 -20.48 -22.71 -16.69
C ALA A 69 -21.02 -23.43 -17.93
N GLU A 70 -20.14 -23.97 -18.76
CA GLU A 70 -20.50 -24.72 -19.96
C GLU A 70 -20.96 -26.15 -19.65
N TYR A 71 -20.18 -26.91 -18.87
CA TYR A 71 -20.37 -28.35 -18.72
C TYR A 71 -21.13 -28.77 -17.46
N VAL A 72 -21.21 -27.90 -16.46
CA VAL A 72 -21.92 -28.13 -15.19
C VAL A 72 -22.71 -26.87 -14.78
N PRO A 73 -23.59 -26.36 -15.67
CA PRO A 73 -24.24 -25.06 -15.52
C PRO A 73 -25.06 -24.93 -14.22
N GLU A 74 -25.55 -26.04 -13.66
CA GLU A 74 -26.27 -26.07 -12.39
C GLU A 74 -25.43 -25.61 -11.19
N LEU A 75 -24.11 -25.73 -11.26
CA LEU A 75 -23.16 -25.29 -10.23
C LEU A 75 -22.55 -23.91 -10.53
N ALA A 76 -22.74 -23.36 -11.73
CA ALA A 76 -22.20 -22.06 -12.13
C ALA A 76 -22.66 -20.90 -11.23
N LYS A 77 -23.82 -21.03 -10.58
CA LYS A 77 -24.35 -20.06 -9.61
C LYS A 77 -23.42 -19.78 -8.42
N PHE A 78 -22.46 -20.66 -8.11
CA PHE A 78 -21.48 -20.46 -7.04
C PHE A 78 -20.24 -19.68 -7.49
N ILE A 79 -20.00 -19.53 -8.80
CA ILE A 79 -18.85 -18.81 -9.38
C ILE A 79 -18.70 -17.39 -8.80
N PRO A 80 -19.76 -16.57 -8.70
CA PRO A 80 -19.63 -15.21 -8.18
C PRO A 80 -19.15 -15.12 -6.73
N LEU A 81 -19.23 -16.22 -5.96
CA LEU A 81 -18.73 -16.28 -4.59
C LEU A 81 -17.30 -16.82 -4.49
N HIS A 82 -16.68 -17.28 -5.58
CA HIS A 82 -15.30 -17.76 -5.52
C HIS A 82 -14.36 -16.70 -4.90
N CYS A 83 -13.57 -17.09 -3.90
CA CYS A 83 -12.69 -16.21 -3.13
C CYS A 83 -13.41 -15.10 -2.34
N CYS A 84 -14.70 -15.26 -2.06
CA CYS A 84 -15.43 -14.42 -1.12
C CYS A 84 -15.52 -15.10 0.24
N ASN A 85 -15.51 -14.32 1.31
CA ASN A 85 -15.70 -14.87 2.65
C ASN A 85 -17.15 -15.35 2.86
N HIS A 86 -17.46 -15.97 4.00
CA HIS A 86 -18.82 -16.43 4.31
C HIS A 86 -19.85 -15.30 4.40
N TYR A 87 -19.42 -14.04 4.55
CA TYR A 87 -20.29 -12.87 4.38
C TYR A 87 -20.57 -12.51 2.91
N GLY A 88 -20.02 -13.26 1.97
CA GLY A 88 -20.04 -13.00 0.54
C GLY A 88 -19.11 -11.86 0.12
N ALA A 89 -18.39 -11.19 1.01
CA ALA A 89 -17.55 -10.07 0.63
C ALA A 89 -16.30 -10.58 -0.12
N PRO A 90 -15.93 -9.96 -1.26
CA PRO A 90 -14.71 -10.32 -1.97
C PRO A 90 -13.47 -9.89 -1.17
N MET A 91 -12.35 -10.55 -1.40
CA MET A 91 -11.11 -10.38 -0.63
C MET A 91 -10.50 -8.96 -0.73
N TYR A 92 -10.44 -8.20 0.37
CA TYR A 92 -10.01 -6.79 0.38
C TYR A 92 -10.87 -5.89 -0.54
N PRO A 93 -12.16 -5.73 -0.23
CA PRO A 93 -13.11 -5.06 -1.12
C PRO A 93 -12.80 -3.57 -1.32
N VAL A 94 -12.17 -2.91 -0.34
CA VAL A 94 -11.79 -1.49 -0.43
C VAL A 94 -10.50 -1.33 -1.23
N GLU A 95 -9.44 -2.07 -0.87
CA GLU A 95 -8.14 -2.00 -1.54
C GLU A 95 -8.23 -2.42 -3.00
N ASN A 96 -8.77 -3.61 -3.26
CA ASN A 96 -8.89 -4.14 -4.61
C ASN A 96 -9.96 -3.39 -5.40
N GLY A 97 -11.08 -3.00 -4.77
CA GLY A 97 -12.11 -2.20 -5.42
C GLY A 97 -11.59 -0.86 -5.92
N THR A 98 -10.87 -0.11 -5.08
CA THR A 98 -10.25 1.17 -5.49
C THR A 98 -9.14 0.96 -6.53
N TYR A 99 -8.38 -0.14 -6.44
CA TYR A 99 -7.37 -0.47 -7.45
C TYR A 99 -7.99 -0.74 -8.83
N TYR A 100 -9.00 -1.60 -8.92
CA TYR A 100 -9.62 -1.95 -10.20
C TYR A 100 -10.30 -0.77 -10.87
N ILE A 101 -10.96 0.09 -10.10
CA ILE A 101 -11.58 1.30 -10.68
C ILE A 101 -10.53 2.27 -11.26
N LYS A 102 -9.33 2.32 -10.68
CA LYS A 102 -8.25 3.20 -11.14
C LYS A 102 -7.42 2.62 -12.29
N ASN A 103 -7.21 1.31 -12.30
CA ASN A 103 -6.15 0.68 -13.10
C ASN A 103 -6.66 -0.40 -14.06
N SER A 104 -7.96 -0.67 -14.10
CA SER A 104 -8.52 -1.76 -14.91
C SER A 104 -9.75 -1.31 -15.67
N ASP A 105 -10.19 -2.16 -16.60
CA ASP A 105 -11.46 -1.95 -17.28
C ASP A 105 -12.62 -1.96 -16.28
N LYS A 106 -13.60 -1.09 -16.53
CA LYS A 106 -14.79 -0.94 -15.70
C LYS A 106 -15.50 -2.27 -15.40
N SER A 107 -15.53 -3.19 -16.37
CA SER A 107 -16.11 -4.52 -16.22
C SER A 107 -15.48 -5.31 -15.07
N VAL A 108 -14.16 -5.20 -14.90
CA VAL A 108 -13.42 -5.92 -13.85
C VAL A 108 -13.90 -5.50 -12.46
N ALA A 109 -14.02 -4.19 -12.22
CA ALA A 109 -14.52 -3.69 -10.94
C ALA A 109 -16.00 -4.03 -10.71
N ILE A 110 -16.82 -3.98 -11.77
CA ILE A 110 -18.24 -4.34 -11.73
C ILE A 110 -18.42 -5.82 -11.34
N GLU A 111 -17.66 -6.70 -11.97
CA GLU A 111 -17.67 -8.14 -11.71
C GLU A 111 -17.15 -8.44 -10.31
N TYR A 112 -15.97 -7.91 -9.97
CA TYR A 112 -15.32 -8.14 -8.69
C TYR A 112 -16.15 -7.69 -7.48
N LEU A 113 -16.75 -6.50 -7.55
CA LEU A 113 -17.60 -5.98 -6.46
C LEU A 113 -19.07 -6.42 -6.60
N ARG A 114 -19.46 -7.08 -7.69
CA ARG A 114 -20.85 -7.43 -8.02
C ARG A 114 -21.80 -6.23 -7.91
N ILE A 115 -21.44 -5.16 -8.61
CA ILE A 115 -22.14 -3.86 -8.57
C ILE A 115 -22.72 -3.49 -9.93
N SER A 116 -23.71 -2.60 -9.93
CA SER A 116 -24.25 -2.00 -11.16
C SER A 116 -23.36 -0.85 -11.68
N ASP A 117 -23.57 -0.45 -12.94
CA ASP A 117 -22.94 0.74 -13.52
C ASP A 117 -23.16 2.03 -12.72
N LYS A 118 -24.35 2.16 -12.11
CA LYS A 118 -24.72 3.32 -11.30
C LYS A 118 -23.91 3.35 -10.00
N GLU A 119 -23.76 2.19 -9.36
CA GLU A 119 -22.96 2.03 -8.15
C GLU A 119 -21.48 2.22 -8.43
N TYR A 120 -20.98 1.68 -9.55
CA TYR A 120 -19.63 1.92 -10.04
C TYR A 120 -19.35 3.42 -10.17
N SER A 121 -20.27 4.15 -10.80
CA SER A 121 -20.11 5.60 -10.99
C SER A 121 -19.98 6.33 -9.65
N LYS A 122 -20.79 5.96 -8.65
CA LYS A 122 -20.72 6.53 -7.30
C LYS A 122 -19.42 6.17 -6.57
N LEU A 123 -19.00 4.92 -6.64
CA LEU A 123 -17.75 4.46 -6.03
C LEU A 123 -16.52 5.11 -6.69
N SER A 124 -16.59 5.39 -8.00
CA SER A 124 -15.51 6.06 -8.73
C SER A 124 -15.23 7.48 -8.24
N GLU A 125 -16.23 8.17 -7.69
CA GLU A 125 -16.07 9.50 -7.07
C GLU A 125 -15.24 9.44 -5.77
N ALA A 126 -15.11 8.26 -5.15
CA ALA A 126 -14.51 8.07 -3.84
C ALA A 126 -13.15 7.34 -3.87
N VAL A 127 -12.57 7.08 -5.05
CA VAL A 127 -11.37 6.20 -5.18
C VAL A 127 -10.10 6.73 -4.52
N ASP A 128 -10.04 8.03 -4.26
CA ASP A 128 -8.93 8.69 -3.56
C ASP A 128 -9.14 8.78 -2.04
N ASP A 129 -10.32 8.40 -1.54
CA ASP A 129 -10.67 8.38 -0.13
C ASP A 129 -11.24 7.00 0.24
N LYS A 130 -10.36 6.12 0.72
CA LYS A 130 -10.73 4.74 1.08
C LYS A 130 -11.84 4.69 2.13
N MET A 131 -11.92 5.65 3.05
CA MET A 131 -12.95 5.65 4.08
C MET A 131 -14.31 6.05 3.50
N TYR A 132 -14.33 7.03 2.58
CA TYR A 132 -15.54 7.35 1.84
C TYR A 132 -15.99 6.21 0.93
N PHE A 133 -15.04 5.55 0.25
CA PHE A 133 -15.31 4.37 -0.56
C PHE A 133 -15.95 3.24 0.26
N LYS A 134 -15.34 2.93 1.41
CA LYS A 134 -15.87 1.98 2.39
C LYS A 134 -17.28 2.37 2.81
N TYR A 135 -17.52 3.62 3.19
CA TYR A 135 -18.86 4.11 3.54
C TYR A 135 -19.88 3.85 2.42
N LEU A 136 -19.51 4.13 1.15
CA LEU A 136 -20.41 3.90 0.01
C LEU A 136 -20.74 2.42 -0.20
N LEU A 137 -19.82 1.49 0.04
CA LEU A 137 -20.12 0.05 -0.01
C LEU A 137 -21.27 -0.32 0.94
N PHE A 138 -21.28 0.24 2.15
CA PHE A 138 -22.37 0.03 3.12
C PHE A 138 -23.63 0.81 2.73
N ASN A 139 -23.48 2.11 2.44
CA ASN A 139 -24.62 3.00 2.21
C ASN A 139 -25.42 2.68 0.93
N LEU A 140 -24.76 2.11 -0.09
CA LEU A 140 -25.42 1.62 -1.30
C LEU A 140 -26.04 0.22 -1.13
N GLY A 141 -25.92 -0.40 0.06
CA GLY A 141 -26.43 -1.73 0.35
C GLY A 141 -25.71 -2.85 -0.40
N ILE A 142 -24.45 -2.62 -0.78
CA ILE A 142 -23.62 -3.60 -1.50
C ILE A 142 -23.17 -4.71 -0.53
N VAL A 143 -22.71 -4.34 0.67
CA VAL A 143 -22.32 -5.30 1.72
C VAL A 143 -23.48 -6.21 2.12
N ASP A 144 -24.67 -5.64 2.32
CA ASP A 144 -25.88 -6.42 2.65
C ASP A 144 -26.29 -7.37 1.51
N ARG A 145 -26.08 -6.96 0.25
CA ARG A 145 -26.34 -7.79 -0.91
C ARG A 145 -25.41 -9.00 -0.96
N TRP A 146 -24.11 -8.79 -0.77
CA TRP A 146 -23.13 -9.88 -0.69
C TRP A 146 -23.53 -10.91 0.38
N LYS A 147 -23.97 -10.43 1.56
CA LYS A 147 -24.41 -11.33 2.64
C LYS A 147 -25.62 -12.17 2.24
N ARG A 148 -26.63 -11.55 1.62
CA ARG A 148 -27.83 -12.26 1.15
C ARG A 148 -27.52 -13.28 0.05
N GLU A 149 -26.62 -12.94 -0.86
CA GLU A 149 -26.15 -13.86 -1.92
C GLU A 149 -25.46 -15.08 -1.31
N SER A 150 -24.53 -14.85 -0.38
CA SER A 150 -23.84 -15.90 0.37
C SER A 150 -24.81 -16.78 1.16
N ASP A 151 -25.72 -16.18 1.93
CA ASP A 151 -26.69 -16.91 2.76
C ASP A 151 -27.62 -17.79 1.94
N LYS A 152 -28.05 -17.30 0.78
CA LYS A 152 -28.87 -18.08 -0.14
C LYS A 152 -28.14 -19.33 -0.61
N LEU A 153 -26.90 -19.17 -1.08
CA LEU A 153 -26.11 -20.27 -1.61
C LEU A 153 -25.58 -21.20 -0.51
N LEU A 154 -25.43 -20.71 0.73
CA LEU A 154 -25.11 -21.53 1.90
C LEU A 154 -26.18 -22.58 2.14
N VAL A 155 -27.46 -22.20 2.12
CA VAL A 155 -28.57 -23.16 2.27
C VAL A 155 -28.50 -24.25 1.20
N GLU A 156 -28.22 -23.86 -0.05
CA GLU A 156 -28.09 -24.82 -1.15
C GLU A 156 -26.88 -25.76 -0.96
N LEU A 157 -25.73 -25.24 -0.51
CA LEU A 157 -24.54 -26.06 -0.24
C LEU A 157 -24.75 -27.01 0.96
N GLU A 158 -25.46 -26.55 2.00
CA GLU A 158 -25.86 -27.38 3.15
C GLU A 158 -26.72 -28.58 2.70
N ASP A 159 -27.69 -28.33 1.82
CA ASP A 159 -28.56 -29.37 1.26
C ASP A 159 -27.76 -30.36 0.40
N LEU A 160 -26.88 -29.85 -0.48
CA LEU A 160 -25.97 -30.69 -1.28
C LEU A 160 -25.06 -31.57 -0.43
N CYS A 161 -24.61 -31.07 0.73
CA CYS A 161 -23.75 -31.80 1.66
C CYS A 161 -24.54 -32.64 2.69
N SER A 162 -25.86 -32.46 2.78
CA SER A 162 -26.69 -32.98 3.88
C SER A 162 -26.15 -32.62 5.28
N LYS A 163 -25.57 -31.41 5.42
CA LYS A 163 -24.91 -30.91 6.64
C LYS A 163 -25.26 -29.45 6.87
N LYS A 164 -25.44 -29.05 8.13
CA LYS A 164 -25.59 -27.65 8.52
C LYS A 164 -24.22 -27.04 8.81
N TRP A 165 -23.92 -25.90 8.21
CA TRP A 165 -22.67 -25.20 8.44
C TRP A 165 -22.73 -24.44 9.77
N VAL A 166 -21.63 -24.49 10.51
CA VAL A 166 -21.43 -23.71 11.74
C VAL A 166 -20.08 -23.03 11.62
N ASN A 167 -20.07 -21.71 11.76
CA ASN A 167 -18.84 -20.94 11.77
C ASN A 167 -17.91 -21.45 12.90
N PRO A 168 -16.67 -21.88 12.58
CA PRO A 168 -15.71 -22.31 13.60
C PRO A 168 -15.18 -21.17 14.47
N TYR A 169 -15.41 -19.91 14.08
CA TYR A 169 -14.88 -18.72 14.73
C TYR A 169 -15.98 -17.87 15.34
N THR A 170 -15.60 -17.11 16.38
CA THR A 170 -16.43 -16.01 16.86
C THR A 170 -16.13 -14.76 16.03
N PRO A 171 -17.09 -13.82 15.86
CA PRO A 171 -16.88 -12.64 15.02
C PRO A 171 -15.63 -11.82 15.35
N GLU A 172 -15.18 -11.83 16.61
CA GLU A 172 -13.99 -11.09 17.07
C GLU A 172 -12.67 -11.74 16.65
N LYS A 173 -12.69 -13.03 16.30
CA LYS A 173 -11.51 -13.79 15.85
C LYS A 173 -11.37 -13.82 14.33
N GLU A 174 -12.43 -13.44 13.63
CA GLU A 174 -12.46 -13.42 12.18
C GLU A 174 -11.58 -12.32 11.63
N ARG A 175 -10.72 -12.68 10.68
CA ARG A 175 -9.84 -11.71 10.01
C ARG A 175 -10.47 -11.24 8.71
N PHE A 176 -10.08 -10.04 8.27
CA PHE A 176 -10.51 -9.48 6.98
C PHE A 176 -12.01 -9.19 6.86
N THR A 177 -12.73 -9.16 7.99
CA THR A 177 -14.13 -8.71 8.03
C THR A 177 -14.20 -7.22 7.73
N LEU A 178 -14.99 -6.85 6.72
CA LEU A 178 -15.28 -5.45 6.42
C LEU A 178 -16.29 -4.91 7.44
N ILE A 179 -15.88 -3.95 8.27
CA ILE A 179 -16.72 -3.34 9.31
C ILE A 179 -16.66 -1.84 9.16
N LEU A 180 -17.79 -1.15 9.06
CA LEU A 180 -17.88 0.31 9.17
C LEU A 180 -18.30 0.68 10.59
N THR A 181 -17.42 1.37 11.32
CA THR A 181 -17.74 1.81 12.69
C THR A 181 -18.66 3.02 12.69
N ASP A 182 -19.34 3.25 13.80
CA ASP A 182 -20.20 4.44 13.96
C ASP A 182 -19.38 5.75 13.89
N GLU A 183 -18.15 5.75 14.40
CA GLU A 183 -17.23 6.89 14.31
C GLU A 183 -16.85 7.19 12.85
N GLU A 184 -16.49 6.17 12.07
CA GLU A 184 -16.18 6.31 10.64
C GLU A 184 -17.42 6.80 9.87
N ARG A 185 -18.60 6.25 10.17
CA ARG A 185 -19.86 6.67 9.56
C ARG A 185 -20.15 8.14 9.83
N LEU A 186 -20.12 8.56 11.10
CA LEU A 186 -20.41 9.93 11.51
C LEU A 186 -19.42 10.92 10.89
N LEU A 187 -18.13 10.57 10.83
CA LEU A 187 -17.11 11.40 10.20
C LEU A 187 -17.42 11.64 8.72
N ILE A 188 -17.73 10.58 7.97
CA ILE A 188 -18.04 10.70 6.54
C ILE A 188 -19.34 11.45 6.32
N GLU A 189 -20.36 11.25 7.15
CA GLU A 189 -21.62 11.98 7.07
C GLU A 189 -21.45 13.49 7.34
N GLU A 190 -20.61 13.87 8.30
CA GLU A 190 -20.26 15.27 8.53
C GLU A 190 -19.44 15.85 7.37
N HIS A 191 -18.52 15.09 6.78
CA HIS A 191 -17.82 15.49 5.55
C HIS A 191 -18.79 15.73 4.39
N ILE A 192 -19.78 14.85 4.19
CA ILE A 192 -20.81 15.05 3.16
C ILE A 192 -21.59 16.33 3.45
N LYS A 193 -22.05 16.53 4.69
CA LYS A 193 -22.86 17.67 5.11
C LYS A 193 -22.13 19.01 4.98
N THR A 194 -20.84 19.04 5.28
CA THR A 194 -19.98 20.23 5.14
C THR A 194 -19.55 20.49 3.69
N GLY A 195 -19.95 19.62 2.76
CA GLY A 195 -19.55 19.71 1.36
C GLY A 195 -18.08 19.37 1.14
N TYR A 196 -17.43 18.61 2.03
CA TYR A 196 -16.02 18.22 1.92
C TYR A 196 -15.69 17.55 0.56
N TYR A 197 -16.64 16.81 -0.01
CA TYR A 197 -16.50 16.16 -1.32
C TYR A 197 -17.00 17.02 -2.50
N SER A 198 -17.31 18.30 -2.27
CA SER A 198 -17.65 19.23 -3.35
C SER A 198 -16.42 19.53 -4.21
N ALA A 199 -16.64 19.78 -5.51
CA ALA A 199 -15.56 20.14 -6.43
C ALA A 199 -14.79 21.39 -5.95
N GLU A 200 -15.50 22.37 -5.38
CA GLU A 200 -14.91 23.59 -4.82
C GLU A 200 -13.98 23.29 -3.64
N ASN A 201 -14.41 22.48 -2.67
CA ASN A 201 -13.60 22.15 -1.50
C ASN A 201 -12.43 21.23 -1.86
N ILE A 202 -12.59 20.32 -2.83
CA ILE A 202 -11.50 19.49 -3.35
C ILE A 202 -10.42 20.39 -3.98
N GLU A 203 -10.81 21.36 -4.80
CA GLU A 203 -9.85 22.26 -5.45
C GLU A 203 -9.14 23.17 -4.44
N LYS A 204 -9.88 23.71 -3.47
CA LYS A 204 -9.31 24.49 -2.37
C LYS A 204 -8.24 23.70 -1.61
N ARG A 205 -8.49 22.43 -1.26
CA ARG A 205 -7.49 21.57 -0.61
C ARG A 205 -6.25 21.33 -1.49
N ARG A 206 -6.44 21.17 -2.81
CA ARG A 206 -5.32 21.00 -3.74
C ARG A 206 -4.44 22.25 -3.79
N GLU A 207 -5.04 23.43 -3.86
CA GLU A 207 -4.30 24.69 -3.82
C GLU A 207 -3.54 24.87 -2.51
N GLU A 208 -4.19 24.60 -1.37
CA GLU A 208 -3.58 24.71 -0.05
C GLU A 208 -2.40 23.74 0.10
N ALA A 209 -2.55 22.48 -0.34
CA ALA A 209 -1.47 21.50 -0.36
C ALA A 209 -0.32 21.92 -1.27
N HIS A 210 -0.62 22.49 -2.44
CA HIS A 210 0.40 23.03 -3.35
C HIS A 210 1.17 24.19 -2.72
N LYS A 211 0.47 25.17 -2.12
CA LYS A 211 1.07 26.30 -1.40
C LYS A 211 1.96 25.82 -0.25
N ALA A 212 1.49 24.85 0.55
CA ALA A 212 2.28 24.25 1.63
C ALA A 212 3.56 23.56 1.11
N LYS A 213 3.45 22.80 0.01
CA LYS A 213 4.61 22.16 -0.64
C LYS A 213 5.63 23.20 -1.14
N MET A 214 5.17 24.27 -1.77
CA MET A 214 6.04 25.36 -2.24
C MET A 214 6.73 26.08 -1.07
N LEU A 215 6.00 26.34 0.02
CA LEU A 215 6.56 26.96 1.21
C LEU A 215 7.63 26.08 1.85
N LYS A 216 7.35 24.78 2.02
CA LYS A 216 8.34 23.82 2.52
C LYS A 216 9.60 23.82 1.66
N LYS A 217 9.44 23.80 0.33
CA LYS A 217 10.60 23.80 -0.58
C LYS A 217 11.42 25.08 -0.49
N ARG A 218 10.75 26.23 -0.34
CA ARG A 218 11.40 27.52 -0.12
C ARG A 218 12.22 27.51 1.18
N THR A 219 11.65 27.02 2.28
CA THR A 219 12.36 26.92 3.56
C THR A 219 13.60 26.02 3.46
N GLU A 220 13.48 24.85 2.82
CA GLU A 220 14.62 23.94 2.59
C GLU A 220 15.76 24.63 1.82
N ILE A 221 15.43 25.40 0.77
CA ILE A 221 16.42 26.15 -0.02
C ILE A 221 17.09 27.21 0.84
N CYS A 222 16.32 28.00 1.59
CA CYS A 222 16.87 29.04 2.47
C CYS A 222 17.81 28.44 3.51
N GLU A 223 17.40 27.39 4.23
CA GLU A 223 18.23 26.74 5.24
C GLU A 223 19.54 26.19 4.67
N GLN A 224 19.49 25.60 3.47
CA GLN A 224 20.67 25.08 2.79
C GLN A 224 21.66 26.19 2.46
N TYR A 225 21.20 27.28 1.84
CA TYR A 225 22.10 28.36 1.43
C TYR A 225 22.56 29.22 2.60
N ASP A 226 21.73 29.46 3.61
CA ASP A 226 22.14 30.16 4.83
C ASP A 226 23.28 29.42 5.54
N LYS A 227 23.26 28.08 5.55
CA LYS A 227 24.36 27.28 6.11
C LYS A 227 25.66 27.46 5.31
N ILE A 228 25.57 27.49 3.97
CA ILE A 228 26.72 27.72 3.10
C ILE A 228 27.28 29.13 3.31
N ILE A 229 26.41 30.14 3.37
CA ILE A 229 26.77 31.54 3.59
C ILE A 229 27.48 31.68 4.94
N ARG A 230 26.92 31.17 6.03
CA ARG A 230 27.55 31.24 7.35
C ARG A 230 28.93 30.58 7.38
N LYS A 231 29.10 29.44 6.70
CA LYS A 231 30.40 28.77 6.58
C LYS A 231 31.38 29.65 5.80
N ALA A 232 30.99 30.15 4.63
CA ALA A 232 31.84 31.02 3.81
C ALA A 232 32.22 32.32 4.54
N GLU A 233 31.29 32.92 5.29
CA GLU A 233 31.54 34.10 6.12
C GLU A 233 32.53 33.80 7.26
N THR A 234 32.39 32.63 7.91
CA THR A 234 33.31 32.18 8.95
C THR A 234 34.71 31.98 8.37
N ASP A 235 34.82 31.24 7.26
CA ASP A 235 36.08 30.97 6.57
C ASP A 235 36.75 32.29 6.15
N LYS A 236 35.98 33.21 5.55
CA LYS A 236 36.44 34.56 5.19
C LYS A 236 36.98 35.32 6.39
N LYS A 237 36.26 35.31 7.53
CA LYS A 237 36.66 36.04 8.75
C LYS A 237 37.98 35.53 9.30
N ILE A 238 38.17 34.21 9.30
CA ILE A 238 39.42 33.57 9.75
C ILE A 238 40.58 33.93 8.84
N MET A 239 40.40 33.80 7.52
CA MET A 239 41.48 34.09 6.55
C MET A 239 41.89 35.56 6.59
N LEU A 240 40.94 36.49 6.71
CA LEU A 240 41.25 37.90 6.91
C LEU A 240 41.99 38.14 8.23
N CYS A 241 41.68 37.42 9.30
CA CYS A 241 42.39 37.55 10.58
C CYS A 241 43.87 37.11 10.47
N VAL A 242 44.15 36.05 9.72
CA VAL A 242 45.53 35.59 9.45
C VAL A 242 46.28 36.63 8.62
N LEU A 243 45.64 37.14 7.57
CA LEU A 243 46.24 38.14 6.69
C LEU A 243 46.47 39.49 7.40
N ASP A 244 45.48 39.97 8.16
CA ASP A 244 45.57 41.21 8.94
C ASP A 244 46.68 41.16 10.00
N TYR A 245 47.02 39.96 10.50
CA TYR A 245 48.14 39.75 11.42
C TYR A 245 49.51 39.79 10.69
N GLY A 246 49.53 39.66 9.37
CA GLY A 246 50.75 39.72 8.55
C GLY A 246 51.23 38.37 8.01
N LEU A 247 50.45 37.29 8.18
CA LEU A 247 50.79 35.96 7.65
C LEU A 247 50.09 35.70 6.31
N LEU A 248 50.75 34.95 5.43
CA LEU A 248 50.14 34.51 4.16
C LEU A 248 49.12 33.41 4.42
N THR A 249 48.01 33.43 3.67
CA THR A 249 46.93 32.43 3.78
C THR A 249 47.11 31.22 2.86
N ASP A 250 48.13 31.23 1.99
CA ASP A 250 48.34 30.22 0.94
C ASP A 250 48.63 28.82 1.51
N ASN A 251 49.21 28.75 2.71
CA ASN A 251 49.52 27.50 3.40
C ASN A 251 48.74 27.32 4.71
N VAL A 252 47.46 27.73 4.70
CA VAL A 252 46.56 27.68 5.86
C VAL A 252 45.22 27.07 5.48
N ILE A 253 44.70 26.16 6.30
CA ILE A 253 43.38 25.55 6.13
C ILE A 253 42.59 25.61 7.43
N TYR A 254 41.30 25.93 7.34
CA TYR A 254 40.38 25.83 8.47
C TYR A 254 39.50 24.60 8.32
N TYR A 255 39.39 23.81 9.39
CA TYR A 255 38.54 22.64 9.49
C TYR A 255 37.32 22.95 10.37
N PRO A 256 36.14 23.20 9.77
CA PRO A 256 34.94 23.57 10.53
C PRO A 256 34.45 22.49 11.48
N HIS A 257 34.73 21.21 11.18
CA HIS A 257 34.25 20.08 11.97
C HIS A 257 35.01 19.89 13.29
N SER A 258 36.28 20.28 13.32
CA SER A 258 37.15 20.25 14.51
C SER A 258 37.34 21.62 15.14
N ASN A 259 36.86 22.68 14.47
CA ASN A 259 37.11 24.08 14.80
C ASN A 259 38.62 24.36 14.92
N THR A 260 39.40 23.85 13.96
CA THR A 260 40.87 23.91 13.97
C THR A 260 41.37 24.68 12.76
N LEU A 261 42.23 25.67 12.99
CA LEU A 261 43.02 26.36 11.98
C LEU A 261 44.43 25.76 11.93
N SER A 262 44.78 25.17 10.78
CA SER A 262 46.03 24.44 10.58
C SER A 262 46.94 25.21 9.63
N PHE A 263 48.15 25.50 10.10
CA PHE A 263 49.22 26.11 9.32
C PHE A 263 50.13 25.04 8.74
N ASN A 264 50.81 25.37 7.64
CA ASN A 264 51.71 24.47 6.90
C ASN A 264 50.99 23.21 6.38
N TRP A 265 49.73 23.37 5.95
CA TRP A 265 48.88 22.26 5.50
C TRP A 265 49.39 21.55 4.24
N ASN A 266 50.05 22.28 3.34
CA ASN A 266 50.67 21.79 2.12
C ASN A 266 52.20 21.79 2.26
N ASP A 267 52.84 20.74 1.74
CA ASP A 267 54.30 20.59 1.78
C ASP A 267 55.07 21.43 0.73
N TYR A 268 54.37 21.93 -0.29
CA TYR A 268 54.98 22.64 -1.42
C TYR A 268 54.81 24.18 -1.33
N GLU A 269 53.94 24.67 -0.45
CA GLU A 269 53.76 26.11 -0.22
C GLU A 269 54.76 26.63 0.81
N LYS A 270 54.99 27.96 0.84
CA LYS A 270 55.88 28.58 1.82
C LYS A 270 55.40 28.25 3.24
N LYS A 271 56.26 27.60 4.04
CA LYS A 271 55.98 27.27 5.44
C LYS A 271 56.28 28.47 6.34
N ILE A 272 55.47 28.67 7.37
CA ILE A 272 55.80 29.55 8.49
C ILE A 272 56.65 28.78 9.51
N THR A 273 57.49 29.51 10.23
CA THR A 273 58.34 29.00 11.31
C THR A 273 57.51 28.74 12.58
N GLN A 274 58.07 27.94 13.49
CA GLN A 274 57.46 27.74 14.81
C GLN A 274 57.37 29.07 15.60
N GLU A 275 58.35 29.95 15.45
CA GLU A 275 58.37 31.26 16.11
C GLU A 275 57.23 32.16 15.61
N GLU A 276 57.03 32.24 14.28
CA GLU A 276 55.90 32.99 13.68
C GLU A 276 54.53 32.42 14.10
N PHE A 277 54.42 31.10 14.22
CA PHE A 277 53.20 30.46 14.70
C PHE A 277 52.92 30.75 16.18
N ASP A 278 53.94 30.62 17.04
CA ASP A 278 53.79 30.88 18.48
C ASP A 278 53.43 32.34 18.74
N ASP A 279 53.99 33.29 17.98
CA ASP A 279 53.63 34.71 18.03
C ASP A 279 52.16 34.92 17.69
N PHE A 280 51.70 34.36 16.56
CA PHE A 280 50.30 34.43 16.14
C PHE A 280 49.35 33.87 17.19
N VAL A 281 49.61 32.68 17.71
CA VAL A 281 48.72 32.01 18.68
C VAL A 281 48.56 32.82 19.98
N ASN A 282 49.62 33.51 20.41
CA ASN A 282 49.66 34.27 21.64
C ASN A 282 49.07 35.68 21.49
N ASN A 283 49.18 36.29 20.31
CA ASN A 283 48.88 37.71 20.12
C ASN A 283 47.68 37.99 19.18
N VAL A 284 47.13 36.99 18.49
CA VAL A 284 45.96 37.18 17.62
C VAL A 284 44.72 37.61 18.40
N ASP A 285 43.94 38.55 17.84
CA ASP A 285 42.66 38.97 18.40
C ASP A 285 41.60 37.87 18.24
N ARG A 286 41.46 37.04 19.26
CA ARG A 286 40.50 35.93 19.30
C ARG A 286 39.03 36.37 19.26
N SER A 287 38.72 37.64 19.55
CA SER A 287 37.33 38.15 19.43
C SER A 287 36.84 38.14 17.97
N ARG A 288 37.77 38.13 17.02
CA ARG A 288 37.49 38.05 15.58
C ARG A 288 37.37 36.62 15.08
N LEU A 289 37.60 35.60 15.89
CA LEU A 289 37.59 34.20 15.47
C LEU A 289 36.39 33.44 16.06
N PRO A 290 36.03 32.25 15.51
CA PRO A 290 35.05 31.37 16.13
C PRO A 290 35.41 31.05 17.57
N GLU A 291 34.41 31.00 18.43
CA GLU A 291 34.59 30.64 19.84
C GLU A 291 35.20 29.24 19.95
N GLY A 292 36.22 29.10 20.81
CA GLY A 292 36.90 27.82 21.04
C GLY A 292 37.77 27.33 19.88
N ILE A 293 38.14 28.19 18.92
CA ILE A 293 39.04 27.82 17.83
C ILE A 293 40.38 27.29 18.35
N LYS A 294 40.86 26.22 17.73
CA LYS A 294 42.16 25.59 17.98
C LYS A 294 43.14 25.96 16.88
N PHE A 295 44.41 26.04 17.23
CA PHE A 295 45.49 26.30 16.29
C PHE A 295 46.46 25.12 16.28
N GLU A 296 46.91 24.73 15.09
CA GLU A 296 47.96 23.73 14.93
C GLU A 296 48.93 24.14 13.81
N ILE A 297 50.17 23.68 13.94
CA ILE A 297 51.18 23.79 12.89
C ILE A 297 51.59 22.38 12.48
N ILE A 298 51.44 22.07 11.20
CA ILE A 298 51.85 20.79 10.63
C ILE A 298 53.35 20.87 10.31
N LYS A 299 54.10 19.82 10.67
CA LYS A 299 55.55 19.77 10.47
C LYS A 299 55.88 19.22 9.09
#